data_AF-A0A091VMN1-F1
#
_entry.id   AF-A0A091VMN1-F1
#
_cell.length_a   1.000
_cell.length_b   1.000
_cell.length_c   1.000
_cell.angle_alpha   90.00
_cell.angle_beta   90.00
_cell.angle_gamma   90.00
#
_symmetry.space_group_name_H-M   'P 1'
#
loop_
_entity.id
_entity.type
_entity.pdbx_description
1 polymer ?
#
loop_
_entity_poly.entity_id
_entity_poly.type
_entity_poly.pdbx_seq_one_letter_code
_entity_poly.pdbx_strand_id
1 'polypeptide(L)' 'ISAYGAQLSSEACRELGFSSNLLCSSCSLLGQFNLNQLDPFCRQCCQEEAQLETRKV' A
#
# COMPACT_ATOMS: atom_id res chain seq x y z
N ILE A 1 -7.71 -5.17 -14.64
CA ILE A 1 -7.40 -3.98 -13.83
C ILE A 1 -6.11 -4.33 -13.09
N SER A 2 -4.95 -4.03 -13.70
CA SER A 2 -3.68 -4.19 -13.00
C SER A 2 -3.51 -2.90 -12.22
N ALA A 3 -3.75 -2.96 -10.91
CA ALA A 3 -3.61 -1.80 -10.04
C ALA A 3 -2.14 -1.37 -10.06
N TYR A 4 -1.86 -0.16 -10.54
CA TYR A 4 -0.51 0.39 -10.53
C TYR A 4 0.00 0.41 -9.08
N GLY A 5 1.17 -0.20 -8.85
CA GLY A 5 1.77 -0.40 -7.51
C GLY A 5 1.75 -1.84 -6.99
N ALA A 6 0.90 -2.73 -7.50
CA ALA A 6 0.89 -4.15 -7.12
C ALA A 6 1.85 -4.96 -8.02
N GLN A 7 3.15 -4.86 -7.76
CA GLN A 7 4.13 -5.74 -8.41
C GLN A 7 4.11 -7.16 -7.85
N LEU A 8 3.70 -7.31 -6.59
CA LEU A 8 3.51 -8.60 -5.93
C LEU A 8 2.06 -9.06 -6.05
N SER A 9 1.85 -10.38 -6.13
CA SER A 9 0.50 -10.96 -6.07
C SER A 9 -0.17 -10.64 -4.73
N SER A 10 -1.50 -10.61 -4.74
CA SER A 10 -2.30 -10.36 -3.52
C SER A 10 -2.03 -11.37 -2.40
N GLU A 11 -1.60 -12.60 -2.73
CA GLU A 11 -1.17 -13.59 -1.74
C GLU A 11 0.17 -13.22 -1.08
N ALA A 12 1.17 -12.81 -1.86
CA ALA A 12 2.49 -12.43 -1.35
C ALA A 12 2.41 -11.21 -0.42
N CYS A 13 1.55 -10.24 -0.75
CA CYS A 13 1.28 -9.12 0.14
C CYS A 13 0.66 -9.56 1.46
N ARG A 14 -0.26 -10.53 1.44
CA ARG A 14 -0.86 -11.08 2.66
C ARG A 14 0.15 -11.83 3.53
N GLU A 15 1.10 -12.54 2.93
CA GLU A 15 2.19 -13.19 3.67
C GLU A 15 3.11 -12.19 4.37
N LEU A 16 3.32 -11.02 3.75
CA LEU A 16 4.06 -9.90 4.34
C LEU A 16 3.25 -9.11 5.40
N GLY A 17 1.98 -9.47 5.62
CA GLY A 17 1.08 -8.78 6.54
C GLY A 17 0.38 -7.56 5.95
N PHE A 18 0.48 -7.35 4.64
CA PHE A 18 -0.20 -6.28 3.92
C PHE A 18 -1.57 -6.73 3.40
N SER A 19 -2.52 -5.80 3.41
CA SER A 19 -3.83 -6.02 2.78
C SER A 19 -3.74 -5.88 1.26
N SER A 20 -4.57 -6.61 0.53
CA SER A 20 -4.69 -6.52 -0.93
C SER A 20 -5.21 -5.16 -1.41
N ASN A 21 -5.81 -4.38 -0.51
CA ASN A 21 -6.32 -3.02 -0.74
C ASN A 21 -5.48 -1.97 0.00
N LEU A 22 -4.19 -2.24 0.22
CA LEU A 22 -3.29 -1.31 0.87
C LEU A 22 -3.12 -0.05 0.01
N LEU A 23 -3.17 1.14 0.61
CA LEU A 23 -2.99 2.41 -0.10
C LEU A 23 -1.55 2.88 0.01
N CYS A 24 -0.99 3.45 -1.06
CA CYS A 24 0.41 3.89 -1.05
C CYS A 24 0.68 5.04 -0.05
N SER A 25 -0.31 5.87 0.30
CA SER A 25 -0.21 6.80 1.43
C SER A 25 0.05 6.13 2.77
N SER A 26 -0.44 4.89 2.98
CA SER A 26 -0.16 4.13 4.20
C SER A 26 1.31 3.78 4.31
N CYS A 27 2.01 3.52 3.18
CA CYS A 27 3.44 3.23 3.17
C CYS A 27 4.28 4.33 3.81
N SER A 28 3.92 5.59 3.55
CA SER A 28 4.60 6.75 4.15
C SER A 28 4.39 6.85 5.67
N LEU A 29 3.28 6.29 6.18
CA LEU A 29 2.99 6.25 7.62
C LEU A 29 3.79 5.16 8.35
N LEU A 30 4.18 4.06 7.68
CA LEU A 30 4.97 2.98 8.30
C LEU A 30 6.28 3.50 8.91
N GLY A 31 6.90 4.52 8.32
CA GLY A 31 8.09 5.16 8.87
C GLY A 31 7.89 5.77 10.26
N GLN A 32 6.68 6.24 10.59
CA GLN A 32 6.33 6.76 11.92
C GLN A 32 6.23 5.66 12.98
N PHE A 33 6.00 4.41 12.57
CA PHE A 33 5.91 3.24 13.45
C PHE A 33 7.24 2.46 13.52
N ASN A 34 8.35 3.05 13.08
CA ASN A 34 9.64 2.38 12.92
C ASN A 34 9.61 1.18 11.94
N LEU A 35 8.64 1.12 11.04
CA LEU A 35 8.50 0.05 10.05
C LEU A 35 9.10 0.44 8.69
N ASN A 36 10.16 1.24 8.67
CA ASN A 36 10.83 1.70 7.44
C ASN A 36 11.35 0.55 6.56
N GLN A 37 11.72 -0.59 7.15
CA GLN A 37 12.14 -1.77 6.39
C GLN A 37 11.01 -2.38 5.55
N LEU A 38 9.76 -2.10 5.92
CA LEU A 38 8.57 -2.56 5.22
C LEU A 38 8.13 -1.57 4.12
N ASP A 39 8.65 -0.34 4.07
CA ASP A 39 8.33 0.64 3.00
C ASP A 39 8.52 0.08 1.58
N PRO A 40 9.66 -0.55 1.21
CA PRO A 40 9.84 -1.08 -0.15
C PRO A 40 8.81 -2.16 -0.47
N PHE A 41 8.53 -3.06 0.48
CA PHE A 41 7.53 -4.12 0.31
C PHE A 41 6.11 -3.57 0.24
N CYS A 42 5.81 -2.54 1.06
CA CYS A 42 4.55 -1.83 1.04
C CYS A 42 4.31 -1.22 -0.33
N ARG A 43 5.32 -0.59 -0.94
CA ARG A 43 5.22 0.00 -2.28
C ARG A 43 5.03 -1.01 -3.41
N GLN A 44 5.43 -2.25 -3.20
CA GLN A 44 5.19 -3.35 -4.15
C GLN A 44 3.80 -3.98 -3.99
N CYS A 45 3.10 -3.65 -2.90
CA CYS A 45 1.80 -4.20 -2.53
C CYS A 45 0.69 -3.15 -2.51
N CYS A 46 1.03 -1.87 -2.47
CA CYS A 46 0.07 -0.79 -2.39
C CYS A 46 -0.57 -0.52 -3.74
N GLN A 47 -1.78 -0.02 -3.70
CA GLN A 47 -2.47 0.53 -4.85
C GLN A 47 -2.38 2.04 -4.78
N GLU A 48 -2.11 2.66 -5.93
CA GLU A 48 -2.32 4.08 -6.08
C GLU A 48 -3.73 4.42 -5.62
N GLU A 49 -3.81 5.47 -4.81
CA GLU A 49 -5.08 6.04 -4.40
C GLU A 49 -5.79 6.53 -5.66
N ALA A 50 -6.67 5.70 -6.22
CA ALA A 50 -7.73 6.20 -7.08
C ALA A 50 -8.36 7.32 -6.26
N GLN A 51 -8.34 8.54 -6.79
CA GLN A 51 -8.80 9.75 -6.13
C GLN A 51 -10.28 9.59 -5.75
N LEU A 52 -10.58 8.84 -4.70
CA LEU A 52 -11.88 8.79 -4.06
C LEU A 52 -11.89 9.96 -3.09
N GLU A 53 -11.80 11.14 -3.70
CA GLU A 53 -12.52 12.35 -3.33
C GLU A 53 -12.89 12.40 -1.84
N THR A 54 -11.91 12.65 -0.98
CA THR A 54 -12.23 13.29 0.30
C THR A 54 -12.46 14.78 0.01
N ARG A 55 -13.49 15.07 -0.78
CA ARG A 55 -14.25 16.32 -0.63
C ARG A 55 -14.95 16.20 0.72
N LYS A 56 -14.22 16.54 1.79
CA LYS A 56 -14.87 17.16 2.93
C LYS A 56 -15.42 18.48 2.40
N VAL A 57 -16.74 18.59 2.37
CA VAL A 57 -17.49 19.86 2.28
C VAL A 57 -16.98 20.81 3.37
#